data_AF-Q8NQF1-F1
#
_entry.id   AF-Q8NQF1-F1
#
_cell.length_a   1.000
_cell.length_b   1.000
_cell.length_c   1.000
_cell.angle_alpha   90.00
_cell.angle_beta   90.00
_cell.angle_gamma   90.00
#
_symmetry.space_group_name_H-M   'P 1'
#
loop_
_entity.id
_entity.type
_entity.pdbx_description
1 polymer ?
#
loop_
_entity_poly.entity_id
_entity_poly.type
_entity_poly.pdbx_seq_one_letter_code
_entity_poly.pdbx_strand_id
1 'polypeptide(L)'
;MTVKPRQPLTLIDLCDVIYSAGHVFDDLQCTREDTAEFLKVGSVNAIRHNVIGHSGDVALLQDLRDVAAFIINQPCAELDAAYLCALNSTITRSGPLYPGRLRSPHQHIGVSTNYGRHEPRR
;
A
#
# COMPACT_ATOMS: atom_id res chain seq x y z
N MET A 1 -5.64 34.77 16.63
CA MET A 1 -5.69 34.14 15.29
C MET A 1 -6.38 32.80 15.47
N THR A 2 -7.59 32.63 14.95
CA THR A 2 -8.38 31.40 15.11
C THR A 2 -7.85 30.37 14.12
N VAL A 3 -7.20 29.31 14.61
CA VAL A 3 -6.76 28.20 13.76
C VAL A 3 -8.01 27.55 13.20
N LYS A 4 -8.18 27.61 11.87
CA LYS A 4 -9.29 26.95 11.18
C LYS A 4 -9.13 25.44 11.42
N PRO A 5 -10.19 24.72 11.85
CA PRO A 5 -10.08 23.27 12.05
C PRO A 5 -9.66 22.61 10.74
N ARG A 6 -8.61 21.77 10.81
CA ARG A 6 -8.11 21.04 9.66
C ARG A 6 -9.20 20.04 9.24
N GLN A 7 -9.58 20.06 7.96
CA GLN A 7 -10.50 19.04 7.44
C GLN A 7 -9.90 17.64 7.64
N PRO A 8 -10.75 16.63 7.93
CA PRO A 8 -10.27 15.26 8.09
C PRO A 8 -9.67 14.78 6.76
N LEU A 9 -8.52 14.11 6.86
CA LEU A 9 -7.86 13.49 5.71
C LEU A 9 -8.75 12.38 5.13
N THR A 10 -8.87 12.34 3.81
CA THR A 10 -9.65 11.33 3.09
C THR A 10 -8.74 10.50 2.17
N LEU A 11 -9.27 9.39 1.65
CA LEU A 11 -8.53 8.55 0.71
C LEU A 11 -8.09 9.30 -0.55
N ILE A 12 -8.94 10.22 -1.05
CA ILE A 12 -8.61 10.97 -2.27
C ILE A 12 -7.47 11.97 -2.05
N ASP A 13 -7.32 12.48 -0.83
CA ASP A 13 -6.19 13.34 -0.46
C ASP A 13 -4.84 12.59 -0.51
N LEU A 14 -4.87 11.25 -0.48
CA LEU A 14 -3.70 10.38 -0.58
C LEU A 14 -3.49 9.79 -1.99
N CYS A 15 -4.26 10.22 -3.00
CA CYS A 15 -4.19 9.67 -4.35
C CYS A 15 -2.78 9.66 -4.94
N ASP A 16 -2.04 10.78 -4.82
CA ASP A 16 -0.69 10.88 -5.39
C ASP A 16 0.31 9.96 -4.66
N VAL A 17 0.13 9.77 -3.34
CA VAL A 17 0.94 8.85 -2.54
C VAL A 17 0.66 7.40 -2.94
N ILE A 18 -0.61 7.02 -3.07
CA ILE A 18 -1.02 5.66 -3.46
C ILE A 18 -0.52 5.34 -4.88
N TYR A 19 -0.76 6.24 -5.83
CA TYR A 19 -0.30 6.07 -7.21
C TYR A 19 1.22 5.94 -7.29
N SER A 20 1.96 6.87 -6.67
CA SER A 20 3.44 6.84 -6.73
C SER A 20 4.03 5.63 -6.02
N ALA A 21 3.47 5.21 -4.88
CA ALA A 21 3.92 4.01 -4.19
C ALA A 21 3.74 2.76 -5.05
N GLY A 22 2.54 2.55 -5.60
CA GLY A 22 2.27 1.41 -6.46
C GLY A 22 3.10 1.43 -7.75
N HIS A 23 3.23 2.59 -8.39
CA HIS A 23 3.93 2.70 -9.67
C HIS A 23 5.45 2.52 -9.54
N VAL A 24 6.06 3.11 -8.51
CA VAL A 24 7.53 3.10 -8.34
C VAL A 24 8.03 1.80 -7.73
N PHE A 25 7.30 1.23 -6.76
CA PHE A 25 7.80 0.09 -5.98
C PHE A 25 7.22 -1.25 -6.41
N ASP A 26 6.03 -1.25 -7.00
CA ASP A 26 5.24 -2.48 -7.23
C ASP A 26 4.72 -2.59 -8.68
N ASP A 27 5.30 -1.83 -9.61
CA ASP A 27 5.03 -1.88 -11.07
C ASP A 27 3.55 -1.71 -11.43
N LEU A 28 2.81 -0.88 -10.69
CA LEU A 28 1.41 -0.56 -10.99
C LEU A 28 1.29 0.07 -12.39
N GLN A 29 0.51 -0.57 -13.27
CA GLN A 29 0.30 -0.12 -14.65
C GLN A 29 -0.89 0.82 -14.79
N CYS A 30 -1.81 0.84 -13.81
CA CYS A 30 -2.92 1.79 -13.77
C CYS A 30 -2.44 3.23 -13.79
N THR A 31 -3.19 4.10 -14.47
CA THR A 31 -2.88 5.54 -14.50
C THR A 31 -3.21 6.20 -13.17
N ARG A 32 -2.70 7.42 -12.99
CA ARG A 32 -3.10 8.27 -11.86
C ARG A 32 -4.61 8.55 -11.89
N GLU A 33 -5.18 8.79 -13.07
CA GLU A 33 -6.61 9.03 -13.26
C GLU A 33 -7.45 7.82 -12.85
N ASP A 34 -7.05 6.61 -13.25
CA ASP A 34 -7.71 5.36 -12.85
C ASP A 34 -7.64 5.17 -11.32
N THR A 35 -6.48 5.46 -10.73
CA THR A 35 -6.29 5.42 -9.27
C THR A 35 -7.24 6.40 -8.57
N ALA A 36 -7.34 7.64 -9.05
CA ALA A 36 -8.21 8.65 -8.48
C ALA A 36 -9.69 8.26 -8.59
N GLU A 37 -10.11 7.72 -9.73
CA GLU A 37 -11.49 7.27 -9.93
C GLU A 37 -11.81 6.06 -9.05
N PHE A 38 -10.89 5.09 -8.95
CA PHE A 38 -11.01 3.94 -8.04
C PHE A 38 -11.20 4.39 -6.58
N LEU A 39 -10.41 5.36 -6.11
CA LEU A 39 -10.53 5.86 -4.73
C LEU A 39 -11.81 6.66 -4.48
N LYS A 40 -12.34 7.37 -5.49
CA LYS A 40 -13.61 8.10 -5.40
C LYS A 40 -14.83 7.18 -5.40
N VAL A 41 -14.86 6.22 -6.32
CA VAL A 41 -16.01 5.32 -6.55
C VAL A 41 -15.96 4.12 -5.61
N GLY A 42 -14.77 3.70 -5.19
CA GLY A 42 -14.55 2.53 -4.34
C GLY A 42 -14.72 1.19 -5.06
N SER A 43 -14.79 1.19 -6.40
CA SER A 43 -15.07 0.00 -7.23
C SER A 43 -13.98 -0.26 -8.25
N VAL A 44 -13.62 -1.53 -8.41
CA VAL A 44 -12.65 -1.98 -9.42
C VAL A 44 -13.15 -1.78 -10.85
N ASN A 45 -14.48 -1.69 -11.03
CA ASN A 45 -15.09 -1.38 -12.33
C ASN A 45 -14.85 0.08 -12.76
N ALA A 46 -14.30 0.91 -11.87
CA ALA A 46 -13.99 2.30 -12.14
C ALA A 46 -12.64 2.49 -12.86
N ILE A 47 -11.83 1.44 -12.97
CA ILE A 47 -10.57 1.42 -13.74
C ILE A 47 -10.95 1.30 -15.22
N ARG A 48 -10.75 2.38 -15.98
CA ARG A 48 -11.30 2.51 -17.34
C ARG A 48 -10.38 1.94 -18.40
N HIS A 49 -9.08 1.98 -18.15
CA HIS A 49 -8.11 1.40 -19.06
C HIS A 49 -8.03 -0.11 -18.83
N ASN A 50 -8.48 -0.87 -19.82
CA ASN A 50 -8.45 -2.33 -19.86
C ASN A 50 -6.98 -2.81 -19.98
N VAL A 51 -6.24 -2.74 -18.87
CA VAL A 51 -4.85 -3.18 -18.80
C VAL A 51 -4.83 -4.71 -18.75
N ILE A 52 -4.19 -5.32 -19.74
CA ILE A 52 -3.79 -6.74 -19.72
C ILE A 52 -2.95 -6.95 -18.44
N GLY A 53 -3.45 -7.68 -17.44
CA GLY A 53 -2.83 -7.77 -16.10
C GLY A 53 -3.69 -7.28 -14.92
N HIS A 54 -4.93 -6.84 -15.20
CA HIS A 54 -5.90 -6.24 -14.29
C HIS A 54 -6.08 -6.88 -12.90
N SER A 55 -5.75 -8.16 -12.68
CA SER A 55 -5.87 -8.77 -11.36
C SER A 55 -4.77 -8.35 -10.38
N GLY A 56 -3.54 -8.16 -10.86
CA GLY A 56 -2.40 -7.74 -10.02
C GLY A 56 -2.56 -6.30 -9.55
N ASP A 57 -2.79 -5.38 -10.49
CA ASP A 57 -3.04 -3.97 -10.20
C ASP A 57 -4.25 -3.74 -9.31
N VAL A 58 -5.35 -4.47 -9.53
CA VAL A 58 -6.53 -4.38 -8.67
C VAL A 58 -6.22 -4.84 -7.25
N ALA A 59 -5.54 -5.98 -7.09
CA ALA A 59 -5.16 -6.48 -5.78
C ALA A 59 -4.26 -5.47 -5.03
N LEU A 60 -3.29 -4.89 -5.73
CA LEU A 60 -2.40 -3.87 -5.20
C LEU A 60 -3.15 -2.59 -4.81
N LEU A 61 -3.99 -2.04 -5.69
CA LEU A 61 -4.78 -0.84 -5.40
C LEU A 61 -5.74 -1.05 -4.23
N GLN A 62 -6.36 -2.22 -4.12
CA GLN A 62 -7.20 -2.57 -2.98
C GLN A 62 -6.40 -2.62 -1.68
N ASP A 63 -5.24 -3.26 -1.68
CA ASP A 63 -4.37 -3.31 -0.50
C ASP A 63 -3.87 -1.91 -0.11
N LEU A 64 -3.41 -1.10 -1.06
CA LEU A 64 -2.94 0.27 -0.80
C LEU A 64 -4.06 1.18 -0.27
N ARG A 65 -5.28 1.03 -0.78
CA ARG A 65 -6.47 1.71 -0.25
C ARG A 65 -6.75 1.29 1.19
N ASP A 66 -6.72 -0.01 1.48
CA ASP A 66 -7.02 -0.54 2.81
C ASP A 66 -5.96 -0.08 3.84
N VAL A 67 -4.68 -0.04 3.44
CA VAL A 67 -3.57 0.56 4.22
C VAL A 67 -3.81 2.04 4.48
N ALA A 68 -4.15 2.82 3.45
CA ALA A 68 -4.41 4.25 3.58
C ALA A 68 -5.61 4.52 4.51
N ALA A 69 -6.69 3.74 4.37
CA ALA A 69 -7.85 3.83 5.25
C ALA A 69 -7.49 3.50 6.70
N PHE A 70 -6.63 2.51 6.95
CA PHE A 70 -6.14 2.19 8.27
C PHE A 70 -5.38 3.37 8.90
N ILE A 71 -4.45 3.99 8.17
CA ILE A 71 -3.65 5.13 8.66
C ILE A 71 -4.55 6.34 8.98
N ILE A 72 -5.54 6.62 8.13
CA ILE A 72 -6.51 7.71 8.36
C ILE A 72 -7.33 7.47 9.63
N ASN A 73 -7.81 6.25 9.83
CA ASN A 73 -8.69 5.90 10.95
C ASN A 73 -7.96 5.67 12.27
N GLN A 74 -6.70 5.26 12.20
CA GLN A 74 -5.86 4.93 13.36
C GLN A 74 -4.52 5.66 13.24
N PRO A 75 -4.50 7.01 13.28
CA PRO A 75 -3.27 7.76 13.19
C PRO A 75 -2.38 7.46 14.40
N CYS A 76 -1.09 7.30 14.14
CA CYS A 76 -0.11 6.98 15.17
C CYS A 76 0.90 8.12 15.31
N ALA A 77 1.20 8.52 16.55
CA ALA A 77 2.20 9.55 16.84
C ALA A 77 3.63 9.00 16.81
N GLU A 78 3.82 7.74 17.21
CA GLU A 78 5.12 7.06 17.25
C GLU A 78 5.01 5.66 16.63
N LEU A 79 5.82 5.40 15.61
CA LEU A 79 5.80 4.11 14.93
C LEU A 79 6.47 3.03 15.78
N ASP A 80 5.71 1.99 16.12
CA ASP A 80 6.21 0.78 16.77
C ASP A 80 5.95 -0.48 15.94
N ALA A 81 6.52 -1.61 16.38
CA ALA A 81 6.37 -2.88 15.69
C ALA A 81 4.92 -3.38 15.66
N ALA A 82 4.12 -3.09 16.69
CA ALA A 82 2.74 -3.55 16.77
C ALA A 82 1.86 -2.83 15.73
N TYR A 83 2.02 -1.51 15.61
CA TYR A 83 1.37 -0.68 14.61
C TYR A 83 1.77 -1.11 13.19
N LEU A 84 3.07 -1.33 12.94
CA LEU A 84 3.54 -1.79 11.63
C LEU A 84 3.01 -3.18 11.27
N CYS A 85 2.88 -4.09 12.25
CA CYS A 85 2.24 -5.38 12.03
C CYS A 85 0.74 -5.23 11.74
N ALA A 86 0.02 -4.38 12.48
CA ALA A 86 -1.39 -4.12 12.24
C ALA A 86 -1.62 -3.51 10.84
N LEU A 87 -0.81 -2.52 10.46
CA LEU A 87 -0.81 -1.93 9.12
C LEU A 87 -0.53 -2.99 8.05
N ASN A 88 0.53 -3.80 8.21
CA ASN A 88 0.87 -4.84 7.24
C ASN A 88 -0.23 -5.92 7.13
N SER A 89 -1.00 -6.17 8.20
CA SER A 89 -2.10 -7.12 8.18
C SER A 89 -3.25 -6.74 7.25
N THR A 90 -3.34 -5.46 6.85
CA THR A 90 -4.36 -5.00 5.88
C THR A 90 -3.99 -5.35 4.44
N ILE A 91 -2.73 -5.73 4.17
CA ILE A 91 -2.25 -6.12 2.84
C ILE A 91 -2.44 -7.63 2.70
N THR A 92 -3.49 -8.04 1.99
CA THR A 92 -3.91 -9.46 1.96
C THR A 92 -3.91 -10.08 0.57
N ARG A 93 -3.69 -9.29 -0.48
CA ARG A 93 -3.92 -9.71 -1.87
C ARG A 93 -2.64 -9.72 -2.71
N SER A 94 -1.74 -8.76 -2.48
CA SER A 94 -0.63 -8.45 -3.38
C SER A 94 0.76 -8.50 -2.72
N GLY A 95 0.85 -8.34 -1.39
CA GLY A 95 2.13 -8.14 -0.71
C GLY A 95 2.66 -9.34 0.09
N PRO A 96 2.43 -9.39 1.41
CA PRO A 96 3.15 -10.29 2.30
C PRO A 96 2.63 -11.74 2.23
N LEU A 97 3.57 -12.70 2.19
CA LEU A 97 3.28 -14.13 2.36
C LEU A 97 2.62 -14.43 3.72
N TYR A 98 2.95 -13.62 4.75
CA TYR A 98 2.40 -13.74 6.10
C TYR A 98 1.98 -12.34 6.62
N PRO A 99 0.77 -11.87 6.27
CA PRO A 99 0.30 -10.54 6.68
C PRO A 99 0.36 -10.34 8.20
N GLY A 100 0.87 -9.18 8.61
CA GLY A 100 0.97 -8.74 10.00
C GLY A 100 2.00 -9.48 10.86
N ARG A 101 2.95 -10.16 10.23
CA ARG A 101 4.03 -10.87 10.95
C ARG A 101 5.38 -10.33 10.55
N LEU A 102 6.21 -10.06 11.56
CA LEU A 102 7.64 -9.81 11.33
C LEU A 102 8.27 -11.02 10.68
N ARG A 103 9.26 -10.76 9.82
CA ARG A 103 10.02 -11.84 9.18
C ARG A 103 10.75 -12.67 10.23
N SER A 104 10.77 -13.98 10.03
CA SER A 104 11.56 -14.90 10.85
C SER A 104 12.85 -15.29 10.12
N PRO A 105 13.95 -15.56 10.85
CA PRO A 105 15.22 -15.94 10.23
C PRO A 105 15.15 -17.18 9.32
N HIS A 106 14.18 -18.07 9.56
CA HIS A 106 13.98 -19.32 8.82
C HIS A 106 13.29 -19.13 7.47
N GLN A 107 12.75 -17.94 7.19
CA GLN A 107 12.08 -17.66 5.92
C GLN A 107 13.07 -17.40 4.78
N HIS A 108 14.38 -17.26 5.08
CA HIS A 108 15.44 -17.05 4.09
C HIS A 108 15.10 -15.98 3.04
N ILE A 109 14.39 -14.92 3.45
CA ILE A 109 14.01 -13.83 2.55
C ILE A 109 15.24 -12.94 2.36
N GLY A 110 15.82 -13.01 1.17
CA GLY A 110 16.96 -12.24 0.74
C GLY A 110 16.72 -11.56 -0.60
N VAL A 111 17.47 -10.51 -0.87
CA VAL A 111 17.42 -9.77 -2.13
C VAL A 111 18.63 -10.16 -2.96
N SER A 112 18.40 -10.51 -4.23
CA SER A 112 19.48 -10.69 -5.19
C SER A 112 20.06 -9.32 -5.53
N THR A 113 21.36 -9.14 -5.30
CA THR A 113 22.08 -7.92 -5.65
C THR A 113 23.21 -8.24 -6.62
N ASN A 114 23.80 -7.21 -7.24
CA ASN A 114 25.00 -7.36 -8.06
C ASN A 114 26.22 -7.92 -7.29
N TYR A 115 26.17 -7.94 -5.95
CA TYR A 115 27.20 -8.47 -5.07
C TYR A 115 26.86 -9.85 -4.49
N GLY A 116 25.83 -10.51 -5.04
CA GLY A 116 25.30 -11.77 -4.53
C GLY A 116 24.02 -11.60 -3.72
N ARG A 117 23.53 -12.71 -3.15
CA ARG A 117 22.30 -12.71 -2.36
C ARG A 117 22.54 -12.07 -1.00
N HIS A 118 21.85 -10.97 -0.72
CA HIS A 118 21.86 -10.32 0.59
C HIS A 118 20.70 -10.87 1.43
N GLU A 119 21.03 -11.57 2.52
CA GLU A 119 20.09 -12.01 3.55
C GLU A 119 20.36 -11.26 4.86
N PRO A 120 19.33 -10.91 5.65
CA PRO A 120 19.52 -10.38 6.99
C PRO A 120 20.38 -11.32 7.82
N ARG A 121 21.43 -10.79 8.47
CA ARG A 121 22.27 -11.60 9.37
C ARG A 121 21.42 -12.03 10.58
N ARG A 122 21.62 -13.30 10.99
CA ARG A 122 20.97 -13.90 12.17
C ARG A 122 21.27 -13.14 13.45
#